data_AF-W6TBM1-F1
#
_entry.id   AF-W6TBM1-F1
#
_cell.length_a   1.000
_cell.length_b   1.000
_cell.length_c   1.000
_cell.angle_alpha   90.00
_cell.angle_beta   90.00
_cell.angle_gamma   90.00
#
_symmetry.space_group_name_H-M   'P 1'
#
loop_
_entity.id
_entity.type
_entity.pdbx_description
1 polymer ?
#
loop_
_entity_poly.entity_id
_entity_poly.type
_entity_poly.pdbx_seq_one_letter_code
_entity_poly.pdbx_strand_id
1 'polypeptide(L)'
;MENKVDDLFLLIEAHRNLFTNVEQQIADYFIGKRPMLSITDLAKTIAVSPPSITRFCKKLGLNNYKELNFLYSLSLSDQTKDASEISTPVTASYHALATRSDAAYRSQSVKNFCDLIDANRIIMFWGLGFNSFAGSDFEFKFARLGKVVQVYSDQHSISLSAHLLQPNDLVLIASLKGLDKDMLASVKVGHSKGAKFLMITANEDSPIIDYCEETIYAASFSNDEALGNISPQIPILIQLDIVYSKYTKQHQANIGKWLQSEDILKK
;
A
#
# COMPACT_ATOMS: atom_id res chain seq x y z
N MET A 1 -7.48 -1.19 34.00
CA MET A 1 -6.85 -2.44 33.52
C MET A 1 -6.88 -2.42 31.99
N GLU A 2 -6.35 -1.41 31.32
CA GLU A 2 -4.95 -0.96 31.24
C GLU A 2 -3.99 -2.05 30.72
N ASN A 3 -3.58 -1.81 29.47
CA ASN A 3 -2.47 -2.34 28.68
C ASN A 3 -2.46 -3.83 28.34
N LYS A 4 -3.21 -4.15 27.26
CA LYS A 4 -2.92 -5.30 26.40
C LYS A 4 -1.68 -4.99 25.57
N VAL A 5 -0.66 -5.77 25.86
CA VAL A 5 0.69 -5.82 25.30
C VAL A 5 0.59 -6.44 23.89
N ASP A 6 0.63 -5.61 22.84
CA ASP A 6 0.50 -5.97 21.41
C ASP A 6 1.81 -6.57 20.85
N ASP A 7 2.25 -7.67 21.47
CA ASP A 7 3.67 -7.95 21.63
C ASP A 7 4.08 -9.21 20.86
N LEU A 8 5.14 -9.11 20.04
CA LEU A 8 5.79 -10.28 19.44
C LEU A 8 6.02 -11.39 20.48
N PHE A 9 6.28 -11.03 21.74
CA PHE A 9 6.41 -11.98 22.84
C PHE A 9 5.13 -12.77 23.10
N LEU A 10 3.95 -12.15 23.01
CA LEU A 10 2.66 -12.83 23.11
C LEU A 10 2.46 -13.79 21.93
N LEU A 11 2.82 -13.38 20.72
CA LEU A 11 2.76 -14.23 19.53
C LEU A 11 3.68 -15.46 19.66
N ILE A 12 4.90 -15.27 20.17
CA ILE A 12 5.87 -16.34 20.42
C ILE A 12 5.36 -17.28 21.52
N GLU A 13 4.86 -16.74 22.65
CA GLU A 13 4.33 -17.55 23.76
C GLU A 13 3.08 -18.34 23.34
N ALA A 14 2.18 -17.75 22.55
CA ALA A 14 0.98 -18.44 22.04
C ALA A 14 1.31 -19.68 21.19
N HIS A 15 2.45 -19.68 20.49
CA HIS A 15 2.89 -20.79 19.64
C HIS A 15 3.93 -21.69 20.31
N ARG A 16 4.32 -21.40 21.56
CA ARG A 16 5.47 -22.03 22.22
C ARG A 16 5.36 -23.54 22.36
N ASN A 17 4.15 -24.03 22.62
CA ASN A 17 3.85 -25.46 22.74
C ASN A 17 3.97 -26.23 21.41
N LEU A 18 4.00 -25.52 20.28
CA LEU A 18 4.10 -26.10 18.94
C LEU A 18 5.54 -26.09 18.40
N PHE A 19 6.49 -25.53 19.15
CA PHE A 19 7.87 -25.39 18.70
C PHE A 19 8.69 -26.67 18.90
N THR A 20 9.47 -27.00 17.89
CA THR A 20 10.57 -27.96 17.99
C THR A 20 11.67 -27.42 18.91
N ASN A 21 12.60 -28.27 19.37
CA ASN A 21 13.72 -27.83 20.22
C ASN A 21 14.54 -26.68 19.60
N VAL A 22 14.72 -26.68 18.27
CA VAL A 22 15.42 -25.61 17.55
C VAL A 22 14.60 -24.32 17.55
N GLU A 23 13.28 -24.41 17.37
CA GLU A 23 12.38 -23.24 17.40
C GLU A 23 12.21 -22.68 18.82
N GLN A 24 12.27 -23.53 19.85
CA GLN A 24 12.29 -23.09 21.24
C GLN A 24 13.56 -22.30 21.54
N GLN A 25 14.74 -22.76 21.09
CA GLN A 25 15.99 -21.99 21.23
C GLN A 25 15.93 -20.63 20.55
N ILE A 26 15.29 -20.56 19.37
CA ILE A 26 15.07 -19.29 18.67
C ILE A 26 14.10 -18.41 19.48
N ALA A 27 12.98 -18.95 19.94
CA ALA A 27 11.99 -18.24 20.76
C ALA A 27 12.60 -17.69 22.06
N ASP A 28 13.37 -18.50 22.79
CA ASP A 28 14.01 -18.13 24.04
C ASP A 28 15.02 -17.00 23.87
N TYR A 29 15.67 -16.89 22.70
CA TYR A 29 16.54 -15.76 22.39
C TYR A 29 15.77 -14.42 22.39
N PHE A 30 14.62 -14.39 21.71
CA PHE A 30 13.78 -13.21 21.59
C PHE A 30 13.03 -12.89 22.90
N ILE A 31 12.45 -13.89 23.55
CA ILE A 31 11.79 -13.71 24.86
C ILE A 31 12.78 -13.26 25.93
N GLY A 32 14.02 -13.73 25.85
CA GLY A 32 15.12 -13.28 26.71
C GLY A 32 15.58 -11.84 26.44
N LYS A 33 14.93 -11.11 25.53
CA LYS A 33 15.22 -9.70 25.19
C LYS A 33 16.69 -9.45 24.84
N ARG A 34 17.34 -10.42 24.19
CA ARG A 34 18.75 -10.35 23.76
C ARG A 34 18.98 -9.38 22.58
N PRO A 35 20.20 -8.86 22.37
CA PRO A 35 20.47 -7.90 21.30
C PRO A 35 20.07 -8.39 19.91
N MET A 36 19.66 -7.48 19.04
CA MET A 36 19.40 -7.83 17.64
C MET A 36 20.71 -8.16 16.92
N LEU A 37 20.69 -9.26 16.17
CA LEU A 37 21.83 -9.73 15.38
C LEU A 37 21.42 -9.90 13.92
N SER A 38 22.41 -10.04 13.03
CA SER A 38 22.13 -10.53 11.68
C SER A 38 21.64 -11.99 11.74
N ILE A 39 20.93 -12.47 10.72
CA ILE A 39 20.45 -13.87 10.72
C ILE A 39 21.61 -14.87 10.85
N THR A 40 22.76 -14.54 10.26
CA THR A 40 23.98 -15.34 10.27
C THR A 40 24.62 -15.35 11.65
N ASP A 41 24.65 -14.20 12.32
CA ASP A 41 25.24 -14.09 13.65
C ASP A 41 24.33 -14.71 14.71
N LEU A 42 23.02 -14.48 14.63
CA LEU A 42 22.04 -15.17 15.48
C LEU A 42 22.19 -16.69 15.33
N ALA A 43 22.20 -17.19 14.10
CA ALA A 43 22.38 -18.61 13.82
C ALA A 43 23.61 -19.19 14.50
N LYS A 44 24.75 -18.49 14.44
CA LYS A 44 25.98 -18.87 15.15
C LYS A 44 25.81 -18.81 16.67
N THR A 45 25.23 -17.73 17.20
CA THR A 45 25.10 -17.48 18.65
C THR A 45 24.24 -18.53 19.35
N ILE A 46 23.15 -18.99 18.72
CA ILE A 46 22.27 -20.03 19.29
C ILE A 46 22.52 -21.43 18.68
N ALA A 47 23.60 -21.60 17.92
CA ALA A 47 24.01 -22.87 17.30
C ALA A 47 22.92 -23.53 16.42
N VAL A 48 22.23 -22.73 15.60
CA VAL A 48 21.23 -23.18 14.61
C VAL A 48 21.64 -22.76 13.19
N SER A 49 20.86 -23.19 12.18
CA SER A 49 21.08 -22.76 10.79
C SER A 49 20.20 -21.54 10.42
N PRO A 50 20.66 -20.62 9.55
CA PRO A 50 19.82 -19.52 9.06
C PRO A 50 18.46 -19.97 8.45
N PRO A 51 18.40 -21.08 7.66
CA PRO A 51 17.12 -21.62 7.20
C PRO A 51 16.17 -22.04 8.31
N SER A 52 16.67 -22.51 9.46
CA SER A 52 15.83 -22.82 10.62
C SER A 52 15.16 -21.56 11.17
N ILE A 53 15.87 -20.44 11.21
CA ILE A 53 15.32 -19.14 11.63
C ILE A 53 14.28 -18.65 10.62
N THR A 54 14.51 -18.80 9.31
CA THR A 54 13.52 -18.46 8.28
C THR A 54 12.24 -19.31 8.41
N ARG A 55 12.37 -20.62 8.68
CA ARG A 55 11.21 -21.49 8.93
C ARG A 55 10.45 -21.08 10.19
N PHE A 56 11.16 -20.72 11.27
CA PHE A 56 10.55 -20.17 12.48
C PHE A 56 9.72 -18.92 12.18
N CYS A 57 10.26 -17.96 11.39
CA CYS A 57 9.51 -16.78 10.97
C CYS A 57 8.21 -17.16 10.24
N LYS A 58 8.30 -18.08 9.28
CA LYS A 58 7.14 -18.56 8.52
C LYS A 58 6.09 -19.24 9.40
N LYS A 59 6.53 -20.00 10.41
CA LYS A 59 5.65 -20.68 11.36
C LYS A 59 4.88 -19.70 12.26
N LEU A 60 5.45 -18.54 12.53
CA LEU A 60 4.79 -17.42 13.21
C LEU A 60 3.90 -16.57 12.26
N GLY A 61 3.76 -16.96 10.99
CA GLY A 61 3.01 -16.18 9.99
C GLY A 61 3.78 -15.00 9.39
N LEU A 62 5.09 -14.90 9.65
CA LEU A 62 5.94 -13.80 9.16
C LEU A 62 6.61 -14.15 7.83
N ASN A 63 6.87 -13.14 7.00
CA ASN A 63 7.42 -13.30 5.67
C ASN A 63 8.90 -13.65 5.66
N ASN A 64 9.69 -13.08 6.57
CA ASN A 64 11.14 -13.28 6.63
C ASN A 64 11.73 -12.84 7.98
N TYR A 65 13.05 -13.05 8.13
CA TYR A 65 13.78 -12.65 9.34
C TYR A 65 13.82 -11.14 9.58
N LYS A 66 13.80 -10.31 8.52
CA LYS A 66 13.77 -8.85 8.69
C LYS A 66 12.47 -8.42 9.34
N GLU A 67 11.34 -9.02 8.97
CA GLU A 67 10.04 -8.77 9.60
C GLU A 67 10.02 -9.23 11.07
N LEU A 68 10.60 -10.39 11.39
CA LEU A 68 10.76 -10.84 12.79
C LEU A 68 11.60 -9.86 13.61
N ASN A 69 12.77 -9.49 13.10
CA ASN A 69 13.66 -8.52 13.76
C ASN A 69 12.96 -7.17 13.95
N PHE A 70 12.23 -6.73 12.94
CA PHE A 70 11.47 -5.49 13.00
C PHE A 70 10.42 -5.51 14.12
N LEU A 71 9.56 -6.53 14.17
CA LEU A 71 8.57 -6.69 15.24
C LEU A 71 9.24 -6.78 16.62
N TYR A 72 10.39 -7.46 16.69
CA TYR A 72 11.15 -7.57 17.91
C TYR A 72 11.69 -6.23 18.39
N SER A 73 12.16 -5.37 17.49
CA SER A 73 12.61 -4.02 17.82
C SER A 73 11.49 -3.15 18.40
N LEU A 74 10.27 -3.30 17.87
CA LEU A 74 9.08 -2.61 18.36
C LEU A 74 8.72 -3.10 19.77
N SER A 75 8.71 -4.42 19.99
CA SER A 75 8.49 -5.04 21.31
C SER A 75 9.54 -4.67 22.37
N LEU A 76 10.78 -4.39 21.95
CA LEU A 76 11.83 -3.90 22.86
C LEU A 76 11.67 -2.41 23.17
N SER A 77 11.17 -1.61 22.22
CA SER A 77 11.04 -0.15 22.35
C SER A 77 10.02 0.29 23.41
N ASP A 78 9.06 -0.57 23.77
CA ASP A 78 8.05 -0.28 24.79
C ASP A 78 8.59 -0.27 26.23
N GLN A 79 9.85 -0.68 26.46
CA GLN A 79 10.46 -0.68 27.81
C GLN A 79 11.82 0.01 27.93
N THR A 80 12.40 0.53 26.86
CA THR A 80 13.64 1.32 26.93
C THR A 80 13.44 2.63 26.17
N LYS A 81 13.52 3.75 26.92
CA LYS A 81 13.51 5.13 26.41
C LYS A 81 14.63 5.45 25.39
N ASP A 82 15.48 4.50 25.04
CA ASP A 82 16.65 4.66 24.17
C ASP A 82 16.53 4.01 22.77
N ALA A 83 15.35 3.49 22.39
CA ALA A 83 15.13 2.95 21.03
C ALA A 83 14.84 4.03 19.95
N SER A 84 15.15 5.30 20.24
CA SER A 84 14.95 6.42 19.32
C SER A 84 15.99 6.51 18.19
N GLU A 85 17.00 5.62 18.13
CA GLU A 85 18.11 5.77 17.18
C GLU A 85 18.03 4.94 15.89
N ILE A 86 17.14 3.95 15.74
CA ILE A 86 17.14 3.09 14.52
C ILE A 86 16.02 3.45 13.53
N SER A 87 14.81 3.75 14.01
CA SER A 87 13.70 4.19 13.15
C SER A 87 12.52 4.63 14.02
N THR A 88 11.81 5.69 13.62
CA THR A 88 10.55 6.04 14.29
C THR A 88 9.45 5.01 13.96
N PRO A 89 8.44 4.80 14.82
CA PRO A 89 7.28 3.96 14.51
C PRO A 89 6.59 4.32 13.18
N VAL A 90 6.68 5.59 12.80
CA VAL A 90 6.24 6.12 11.52
C VAL A 90 7.07 5.54 10.38
N THR A 91 8.40 5.70 10.40
CA THR A 91 9.30 5.18 9.36
C THR A 91 9.18 3.65 9.21
N ALA A 92 9.06 2.96 10.34
CA ALA A 92 8.79 1.55 10.44
C ALA A 92 7.53 1.11 9.67
N SER A 93 6.42 1.81 9.89
CA SER A 93 5.14 1.55 9.23
C SER A 93 5.20 1.84 7.71
N TYR A 94 5.96 2.85 7.29
CA TYR A 94 6.22 3.10 5.85
C TYR A 94 6.99 1.95 5.17
N HIS A 95 8.01 1.39 5.84
CA HIS A 95 8.78 0.26 5.30
C HIS A 95 7.93 -1.01 5.13
N ALA A 96 7.07 -1.29 6.12
CA ALA A 96 6.13 -2.40 6.04
C ALA A 96 5.17 -2.24 4.85
N LEU A 97 4.60 -1.04 4.69
CA LEU A 97 3.67 -0.74 3.60
C LEU A 97 4.33 -0.86 2.21
N ALA A 98 5.56 -0.38 2.05
CA ALA A 98 6.32 -0.53 0.81
C ALA A 98 6.57 -2.01 0.47
N THR A 99 6.99 -2.80 1.46
CA THR A 99 7.24 -4.24 1.28
C THR A 99 5.96 -4.99 0.89
N ARG A 100 4.83 -4.69 1.53
CA ARG A 100 3.53 -5.29 1.19
C ARG A 100 3.07 -4.85 -0.20
N SER A 101 3.31 -3.60 -0.59
CA SER A 101 2.96 -3.10 -1.92
C SER A 101 3.74 -3.83 -3.03
N ASP A 102 5.03 -4.11 -2.82
CA ASP A 102 5.82 -4.91 -3.76
C ASP A 102 5.28 -6.33 -3.89
N ALA A 103 4.84 -6.94 -2.78
CA ALA A 103 4.24 -8.27 -2.80
C ALA A 103 2.88 -8.32 -3.52
N ALA A 104 2.12 -7.22 -3.48
CA ALA A 104 0.84 -7.09 -4.18
C ALA A 104 0.98 -6.70 -5.67
N TYR A 105 2.20 -6.36 -6.13
CA TYR A 105 2.44 -5.88 -7.49
C TYR A 105 2.13 -6.93 -8.56
N ARG A 106 1.24 -6.57 -9.49
CA ARG A 106 0.85 -7.41 -10.64
C ARG A 106 1.21 -6.70 -11.94
N SER A 107 2.32 -7.10 -12.57
CA SER A 107 2.88 -6.36 -13.71
C SER A 107 1.92 -6.20 -14.89
N GLN A 108 1.13 -7.23 -15.20
CA GLN A 108 0.15 -7.17 -16.28
C GLN A 108 -1.00 -6.20 -15.97
N SER A 109 -1.54 -6.23 -14.75
CA SER A 109 -2.57 -5.29 -14.31
C SER A 109 -2.08 -3.85 -14.40
N VAL A 110 -0.87 -3.57 -13.89
CA VAL A 110 -0.30 -2.21 -13.97
C VAL A 110 -0.07 -1.77 -15.43
N LYS A 111 0.32 -2.69 -16.32
CA LYS A 111 0.44 -2.41 -17.76
C LYS A 111 -0.91 -2.02 -18.37
N ASN A 112 -1.96 -2.82 -18.15
CA ASN A 112 -3.31 -2.56 -18.66
C ASN A 112 -3.87 -1.23 -18.14
N PHE A 113 -3.64 -0.95 -16.85
CA PHE A 113 -4.00 0.31 -16.21
C PHE A 113 -3.33 1.51 -16.90
N CYS A 114 -2.03 1.41 -17.21
CA CYS A 114 -1.29 2.43 -17.95
C CYS A 114 -1.81 2.61 -19.39
N ASP A 115 -2.11 1.51 -20.08
CA ASP A 115 -2.64 1.56 -21.46
C ASP A 115 -3.99 2.30 -21.52
N LEU A 116 -4.88 2.07 -20.54
CA LEU A 116 -6.15 2.79 -20.43
C LEU A 116 -5.96 4.28 -20.13
N ILE A 117 -5.01 4.63 -19.25
CA ILE A 117 -4.62 6.02 -19.00
C ILE A 117 -4.07 6.66 -20.28
N ASP A 118 -3.21 5.98 -21.04
CA ASP A 118 -2.59 6.54 -22.25
C ASP A 118 -3.64 6.81 -23.33
N ALA A 119 -4.60 5.90 -23.51
CA ALA A 119 -5.69 6.04 -24.47
C ALA A 119 -6.63 7.23 -24.20
N ASN A 120 -6.67 7.75 -22.97
CA ASN A 120 -7.58 8.81 -22.56
C ASN A 120 -6.84 10.11 -22.22
N ARG A 121 -7.27 11.22 -22.82
CA ARG A 121 -6.69 12.54 -22.50
C ARG A 121 -7.27 13.10 -21.20
N ILE A 122 -8.57 12.93 -20.99
CA ILE A 122 -9.31 13.44 -19.83
C ILE A 122 -9.57 12.26 -18.89
N ILE A 123 -9.32 12.45 -17.60
CA ILE A 123 -9.51 11.44 -16.56
C ILE A 123 -10.27 12.08 -15.42
N MET A 124 -11.39 11.47 -15.02
CA MET A 124 -12.10 11.85 -13.81
C MET A 124 -11.57 11.02 -12.64
N PHE A 125 -10.99 11.67 -11.63
CA PHE A 125 -10.51 10.98 -10.45
C PHE A 125 -11.56 11.08 -9.35
N TRP A 126 -12.08 9.95 -8.88
CA TRP A 126 -13.05 9.88 -7.79
C TRP A 126 -12.37 9.35 -6.53
N GLY A 127 -12.29 10.19 -5.50
CA GLY A 127 -11.72 9.80 -4.22
C GLY A 127 -12.23 10.68 -3.09
N LEU A 128 -12.76 10.08 -2.04
CA LEU A 128 -13.29 10.82 -0.89
C LEU A 128 -12.20 11.05 0.18
N GLY A 129 -12.29 12.17 0.89
CA GLY A 129 -11.40 12.48 2.02
C GLY A 129 -9.93 12.47 1.61
N PHE A 130 -9.09 11.75 2.35
CA PHE A 130 -7.65 11.69 2.06
C PHE A 130 -7.30 11.14 0.67
N ASN A 131 -8.19 10.37 0.05
CA ASN A 131 -7.95 9.82 -1.29
C ASN A 131 -8.01 10.91 -2.37
N SER A 132 -8.71 12.03 -2.14
CA SER A 132 -8.73 13.14 -3.09
C SER A 132 -7.38 13.85 -3.18
N PHE A 133 -6.64 13.97 -2.07
CA PHE A 133 -5.29 14.53 -2.07
C PHE A 133 -4.31 13.69 -2.88
N ALA A 134 -4.43 12.35 -2.81
CA ALA A 134 -3.69 11.46 -3.71
C ALA A 134 -4.11 11.68 -5.18
N GLY A 135 -5.38 11.98 -5.43
CA GLY A 135 -5.87 12.41 -6.73
C GLY A 135 -5.24 13.71 -7.23
N SER A 136 -5.03 14.70 -6.34
CA SER A 136 -4.36 15.95 -6.70
C SER A 136 -2.87 15.76 -7.00
N ASP A 137 -2.18 14.85 -6.31
CA ASP A 137 -0.81 14.46 -6.68
C ASP A 137 -0.77 13.78 -8.05
N PHE A 138 -1.73 12.87 -8.32
CA PHE A 138 -1.88 12.25 -9.64
C PHE A 138 -2.17 13.28 -10.73
N GLU A 139 -3.08 14.23 -10.48
CA GLU A 139 -3.37 15.35 -11.39
C GLU A 139 -2.10 16.12 -11.74
N PHE A 140 -1.33 16.54 -10.73
CA PHE A 140 -0.10 17.29 -10.95
C PHE A 140 0.92 16.49 -11.78
N LYS A 141 1.15 15.21 -11.45
CA LYS A 141 2.10 14.36 -12.16
C LYS A 141 1.69 14.08 -13.60
N PHE A 142 0.42 13.77 -13.85
CA PHE A 142 -0.08 13.41 -15.18
C PHE A 142 -0.40 14.61 -16.07
N ALA A 143 -0.65 15.80 -15.51
CA ALA A 143 -0.71 17.06 -16.26
C ALA A 143 0.58 17.29 -17.07
N ARG A 144 1.72 16.98 -16.45
CA ARG A 144 3.05 17.08 -17.07
C ARG A 144 3.28 16.07 -18.21
N LEU A 145 2.45 15.03 -18.27
CA LEU A 145 2.44 14.03 -19.34
C LEU A 145 1.37 14.31 -20.41
N GLY A 146 0.70 15.47 -20.32
CA GLY A 146 -0.33 15.91 -21.26
C GLY A 146 -1.72 15.34 -21.00
N LYS A 147 -1.99 14.86 -19.78
CA LYS A 147 -3.32 14.47 -19.34
C LYS A 147 -4.05 15.64 -18.68
N VAL A 148 -5.37 15.60 -18.68
CA VAL A 148 -6.22 16.51 -17.93
C VAL A 148 -6.96 15.68 -16.90
N VAL A 149 -6.63 15.85 -15.64
CA VAL A 149 -7.28 15.12 -14.55
C VAL A 149 -8.20 16.07 -13.82
N GLN A 150 -9.44 15.65 -13.55
CA GLN A 150 -10.37 16.39 -12.70
C GLN A 150 -10.67 15.56 -11.46
N VAL A 151 -10.32 16.09 -10.28
CA VAL A 151 -10.53 15.41 -9.00
C VAL A 151 -11.89 15.77 -8.42
N TYR A 152 -12.69 14.75 -8.10
CA TYR A 152 -13.97 14.86 -7.41
C TYR A 152 -13.85 14.29 -6.00
N SER A 153 -14.07 15.14 -5.00
CA SER A 153 -13.70 14.89 -3.59
C SER A 153 -14.88 14.71 -2.62
N ASP A 154 -16.11 14.92 -3.09
CA ASP A 154 -17.35 14.75 -2.31
C ASP A 154 -18.40 13.92 -3.08
N GLN A 155 -19.34 13.35 -2.33
CA GLN A 155 -20.35 12.43 -2.88
C GLN A 155 -21.28 13.10 -3.89
N HIS A 156 -21.66 14.36 -3.67
CA HIS A 156 -22.58 15.07 -4.57
C HIS A 156 -21.91 15.36 -5.91
N SER A 157 -20.67 15.83 -5.91
CA SER A 157 -19.91 16.09 -7.13
C SER A 157 -19.60 14.81 -7.90
N ILE A 158 -19.25 13.70 -7.21
CA ILE A 158 -19.08 12.38 -7.84
C ILE A 158 -20.39 11.94 -8.52
N SER A 159 -21.52 12.00 -7.80
CA SER A 159 -22.82 11.60 -8.33
C SER A 159 -23.23 12.46 -9.54
N LEU A 160 -23.05 13.78 -9.47
CA LEU A 160 -23.31 14.67 -10.60
C LEU A 160 -22.41 14.32 -11.79
N SER A 161 -21.11 14.11 -11.57
CA SER A 161 -20.17 13.74 -12.64
C SER A 161 -20.55 12.43 -13.32
N ALA A 162 -21.02 11.43 -12.56
CA ALA A 162 -21.49 10.16 -13.10
C ALA A 162 -22.67 10.36 -14.07
N HIS A 163 -23.53 11.34 -13.81
CA HIS A 163 -24.63 11.69 -14.70
C HIS A 163 -24.20 12.47 -15.95
N LEU A 164 -22.96 12.95 -16.01
CA LEU A 164 -22.42 13.68 -17.16
C LEU A 164 -21.48 12.82 -18.03
N LEU A 165 -21.09 11.63 -17.56
CA LEU A 165 -20.22 10.71 -18.30
C LEU A 165 -20.80 10.34 -19.67
N GLN A 166 -19.90 10.23 -20.65
CA GLN A 166 -20.13 9.77 -22.01
C GLN A 166 -19.47 8.41 -22.28
N PRO A 167 -19.85 7.71 -23.36
CA PRO A 167 -19.20 6.46 -23.73
C PRO A 167 -17.68 6.63 -23.91
N ASN A 168 -16.92 5.71 -23.33
CA ASN A 168 -15.46 5.69 -23.26
C ASN A 168 -14.78 6.74 -22.38
N ASP A 169 -15.51 7.59 -21.66
CA ASP A 169 -14.90 8.42 -20.62
C ASP A 169 -14.21 7.53 -19.58
N LEU A 170 -13.05 7.96 -19.09
CA LEU A 170 -12.27 7.21 -18.11
C LEU A 170 -12.41 7.81 -16.72
N VAL A 171 -12.83 6.97 -15.78
CA VAL A 171 -12.89 7.28 -14.35
C VAL A 171 -11.86 6.44 -13.60
N LEU A 172 -11.04 7.07 -12.77
CA LEU A 172 -10.13 6.40 -11.84
C LEU A 172 -10.66 6.57 -10.42
N ILE A 173 -11.00 5.47 -9.76
CA ILE A 173 -11.53 5.42 -8.41
C ILE A 173 -10.42 5.06 -7.44
N ALA A 174 -10.27 5.84 -6.36
CA ALA A 174 -9.38 5.50 -5.26
C ALA A 174 -10.18 5.34 -3.95
N SER A 175 -10.26 4.10 -3.46
CA SER A 175 -10.97 3.77 -2.22
C SER A 175 -10.39 2.50 -1.58
N LEU A 176 -9.64 2.67 -0.48
CA LEU A 176 -9.00 1.54 0.22
C LEU A 176 -10.00 0.49 0.71
N LYS A 177 -11.13 0.92 1.28
CA LYS A 177 -12.19 0.00 1.72
C LYS A 177 -13.06 -0.48 0.56
N GLY A 178 -13.32 0.36 -0.45
CA GLY A 178 -14.13 -0.04 -1.61
C GLY A 178 -15.58 -0.43 -1.29
N LEU A 179 -16.16 0.04 -0.18
CA LEU A 179 -17.51 -0.36 0.28
C LEU A 179 -18.55 0.78 0.25
N ASP A 180 -18.19 1.95 -0.27
CA ASP A 180 -19.09 3.11 -0.31
C ASP A 180 -20.26 2.87 -1.29
N LYS A 181 -21.48 2.86 -0.76
CA LYS A 181 -22.70 2.55 -1.52
C LYS A 181 -23.06 3.64 -2.51
N ASP A 182 -22.82 4.91 -2.19
CA ASP A 182 -23.13 6.05 -3.05
C ASP A 182 -22.14 6.12 -4.22
N MET A 183 -20.88 5.77 -3.95
CA MET A 183 -19.87 5.57 -4.98
C MET A 183 -20.24 4.42 -5.91
N LEU A 184 -20.63 3.26 -5.36
CA LEU A 184 -21.09 2.13 -6.17
C LEU A 184 -22.31 2.50 -7.03
N ALA A 185 -23.27 3.25 -6.49
CA ALA A 185 -24.41 3.73 -7.25
C ALA A 185 -23.97 4.64 -8.42
N SER A 186 -23.03 5.55 -8.17
CA SER A 186 -22.45 6.44 -9.18
C SER A 186 -21.71 5.66 -10.28
N VAL A 187 -20.94 4.63 -9.89
CA VAL A 187 -20.27 3.72 -10.83
C VAL A 187 -21.28 3.00 -11.71
N LYS A 188 -22.35 2.45 -11.15
CA LYS A 188 -23.41 1.79 -11.92
C LYS A 188 -24.05 2.73 -12.95
N VAL A 189 -24.32 3.98 -12.56
CA VAL A 189 -24.85 5.00 -13.48
C VAL A 189 -23.87 5.25 -14.63
N GLY A 190 -22.60 5.53 -14.34
CA GLY A 190 -21.61 5.78 -15.37
C GLY A 190 -21.34 4.56 -16.27
N HIS A 191 -21.26 3.37 -15.69
CA HIS A 191 -21.08 2.12 -16.42
C HIS A 191 -22.24 1.85 -17.38
N SER A 192 -23.49 2.14 -16.98
CA SER A 192 -24.65 2.03 -17.87
C SER A 192 -24.58 2.95 -19.10
N LYS A 193 -23.74 3.98 -19.07
CA LYS A 193 -23.48 4.90 -20.18
C LYS A 193 -22.26 4.54 -21.02
N GLY A 194 -21.59 3.43 -20.69
CA GLY A 194 -20.40 2.96 -21.39
C GLY A 194 -19.11 3.69 -20.98
N ALA A 195 -19.09 4.34 -19.82
CA ALA A 195 -17.84 4.84 -19.24
C ALA A 195 -16.97 3.67 -18.75
N LYS A 196 -15.65 3.85 -18.77
CA LYS A 196 -14.65 2.88 -18.31
C LYS A 196 -14.16 3.25 -16.92
N PHE A 197 -13.93 2.25 -16.09
CA PHE A 197 -13.50 2.45 -14.71
C PHE A 197 -12.18 1.74 -14.44
N LEU A 198 -11.30 2.45 -13.74
CA LEU A 198 -10.10 1.93 -13.11
C LEU A 198 -10.26 2.06 -11.60
N MET A 199 -9.70 1.13 -10.83
CA MET A 199 -9.78 1.19 -9.37
C MET A 199 -8.43 0.95 -8.70
N ILE A 200 -8.19 1.69 -7.61
CA ILE A 200 -7.15 1.41 -6.61
C ILE A 200 -7.83 1.14 -5.27
N THR A 201 -7.62 -0.04 -4.72
CA THR A 201 -8.24 -0.48 -3.45
C THR A 201 -7.37 -1.46 -2.69
N ALA A 202 -7.58 -1.59 -1.38
CA ALA A 202 -6.98 -2.68 -0.60
C ALA A 202 -7.98 -3.83 -0.34
N ASN A 203 -9.23 -3.68 -0.80
CA ASN A 203 -10.29 -4.67 -0.61
C ASN A 203 -10.52 -5.46 -1.90
N GLU A 204 -10.07 -6.72 -1.92
CA GLU A 204 -10.28 -7.62 -3.07
C GLU A 204 -11.76 -8.02 -3.26
N ASP A 205 -12.59 -7.89 -2.22
CA ASP A 205 -14.01 -8.22 -2.24
C ASP A 205 -14.90 -6.99 -2.50
N SER A 206 -14.33 -5.89 -3.00
CA SER A 206 -15.11 -4.68 -3.28
C SER A 206 -16.13 -4.92 -4.42
N PRO A 207 -17.43 -4.62 -4.22
CA PRO A 207 -18.44 -4.77 -5.27
C PRO A 207 -18.28 -3.76 -6.42
N ILE A 208 -17.36 -2.79 -6.30
CA ILE A 208 -17.05 -1.84 -7.37
C ILE A 208 -16.18 -2.51 -8.45
N ILE A 209 -15.37 -3.51 -8.08
CA ILE A 209 -14.42 -4.19 -8.97
C ILE A 209 -15.12 -4.81 -10.17
N ASP A 210 -16.34 -5.33 -10.00
CA ASP A 210 -17.14 -5.94 -11.07
C ASP A 210 -17.46 -4.99 -12.24
N TYR A 211 -17.29 -3.68 -12.02
CA TYR A 211 -17.53 -2.63 -13.01
C TYR A 211 -16.25 -2.00 -13.55
N CYS A 212 -15.08 -2.48 -13.12
CA CYS A 212 -13.79 -1.93 -13.49
C CYS A 212 -13.11 -2.76 -14.59
N GLU A 213 -12.50 -2.06 -15.54
CA GLU A 213 -11.67 -2.67 -16.58
C GLU A 213 -10.38 -3.26 -16.00
N GLU A 214 -9.83 -2.61 -14.97
CA GLU A 214 -8.64 -3.07 -14.26
C GLU A 214 -8.59 -2.49 -12.84
N THR A 215 -8.10 -3.30 -11.90
CA THR A 215 -7.95 -2.93 -10.49
C THR A 215 -6.51 -3.16 -10.04
N ILE A 216 -5.92 -2.14 -9.42
CA ILE A 216 -4.65 -2.25 -8.71
C ILE A 216 -4.90 -2.37 -7.21
N TYR A 217 -4.26 -3.35 -6.59
CA TYR A 217 -4.40 -3.60 -5.17
C TYR A 217 -3.33 -2.89 -4.37
N ALA A 218 -3.76 -1.93 -3.55
CA ALA A 218 -2.93 -1.27 -2.56
C ALA A 218 -2.74 -2.16 -1.34
N ALA A 219 -1.59 -2.07 -0.70
CA ALA A 219 -1.39 -2.69 0.60
C ALA A 219 -2.32 -2.04 1.64
N SER A 220 -2.90 -2.84 2.53
CA SER A 220 -3.63 -2.34 3.69
C SER A 220 -2.67 -2.09 4.86
N PHE A 221 -3.02 -1.11 5.67
CA PHE A 221 -2.47 -0.97 7.00
C PHE A 221 -2.88 -2.16 7.88
N SER A 222 -2.03 -2.58 8.81
CA SER A 222 -2.47 -3.37 9.95
C SER A 222 -3.42 -2.52 10.81
N ASN A 223 -4.21 -3.17 11.70
CA ASN A 223 -5.11 -2.44 12.59
C ASN A 223 -4.36 -1.40 13.45
N ASP A 224 -3.11 -1.68 13.82
CA ASP A 224 -2.28 -0.79 14.64
C ASP A 224 -1.67 0.37 13.81
N GLU A 225 -1.34 0.12 12.55
CA GLU A 225 -0.90 1.16 11.60
C GLU A 225 -2.03 2.13 11.25
N ALA A 226 -3.29 1.65 11.26
CA ALA A 226 -4.49 2.43 11.00
C ALA A 226 -4.90 3.37 12.16
N LEU A 227 -4.28 3.26 13.35
CA LEU A 227 -4.55 4.11 14.52
C LEU A 227 -3.98 5.55 14.43
N GLY A 228 -3.62 6.01 13.23
CA GLY A 228 -3.31 7.43 12.98
C GLY A 228 -1.81 7.78 12.98
N ASN A 229 -0.92 6.79 12.97
CA ASN A 229 0.53 7.03 12.94
C ASN A 229 1.05 7.40 11.54
N ILE A 230 0.31 7.08 10.48
CA ILE A 230 0.64 7.43 9.08
C ILE A 230 -0.60 7.99 8.38
N SER A 231 -0.37 8.87 7.40
CA SER A 231 -1.44 9.39 6.54
C SER A 231 -2.15 8.26 5.77
N PRO A 232 -3.49 8.18 5.79
CA PRO A 232 -4.21 7.07 5.19
C PRO A 232 -4.17 7.06 3.65
N GLN A 233 -3.69 8.14 3.02
CA GLN A 233 -3.53 8.22 1.55
C GLN A 233 -2.29 7.51 1.01
N ILE A 234 -1.30 7.21 1.88
CA ILE A 234 0.00 6.69 1.45
C ILE A 234 -0.11 5.40 0.62
N PRO A 235 -0.97 4.41 0.94
CA PRO A 235 -1.04 3.21 0.13
C PRO A 235 -1.51 3.50 -1.31
N ILE A 236 -2.41 4.48 -1.48
CA ILE A 236 -2.85 4.92 -2.82
C ILE A 236 -1.70 5.65 -3.52
N LEU A 237 -0.98 6.54 -2.84
CA LEU A 237 0.17 7.25 -3.43
C LEU A 237 1.25 6.29 -3.92
N ILE A 238 1.57 5.23 -3.15
CA ILE A 238 2.52 4.20 -3.59
C ILE A 238 2.04 3.55 -4.90
N GLN A 239 0.76 3.19 -5.01
CA GLN A 239 0.23 2.58 -6.24
C GLN A 239 0.26 3.57 -7.42
N LEU A 240 -0.08 4.84 -7.19
CA LEU A 240 -0.01 5.89 -8.21
C LEU A 240 1.43 6.13 -8.68
N ASP A 241 2.43 6.05 -7.79
CA ASP A 241 3.85 6.15 -8.14
C ASP A 241 4.35 4.95 -8.95
N ILE A 242 3.89 3.74 -8.62
CA ILE A 242 4.15 2.54 -9.41
C ILE A 242 3.57 2.71 -10.83
N VAL A 243 2.32 3.19 -10.93
CA VAL A 243 1.66 3.49 -12.21
C VAL A 243 2.43 4.57 -12.98
N TYR A 244 2.82 5.67 -12.34
CA TYR A 244 3.57 6.75 -12.97
C TYR A 244 4.94 6.28 -13.50
N SER A 245 5.68 5.53 -12.68
CA SER A 245 6.99 4.94 -13.04
C SER A 245 6.86 3.96 -14.21
N LYS A 246 5.81 3.14 -14.23
CA LYS A 246 5.54 2.23 -15.35
C LYS A 246 5.13 2.99 -16.61
N TYR A 247 4.21 3.94 -16.48
CA TYR A 247 3.68 4.74 -17.58
C TYR A 247 4.79 5.49 -18.32
N THR A 248 5.68 6.17 -17.59
CA THR A 248 6.81 6.93 -18.18
C THR A 248 7.79 6.03 -18.93
N LYS A 249 8.03 4.81 -18.46
CA LYS A 249 8.87 3.81 -19.15
C LYS A 249 8.20 3.24 -20.39
N GLN A 250 6.89 3.03 -20.34
CA GLN A 250 6.11 2.40 -21.42
C GLN A 250 5.78 3.36 -22.56
N HIS A 251 5.45 4.61 -22.23
CA HIS A 251 5.01 5.64 -23.18
C HIS A 251 6.06 6.75 -23.28
N GLN A 252 7.30 6.40 -23.67
CA GLN A 252 8.44 7.33 -23.73
C GLN A 252 8.19 8.55 -24.62
N ALA A 253 7.31 8.45 -25.61
CA ALA A 253 6.88 9.58 -26.44
C ALA A 253 6.31 10.75 -25.61
N ASN A 254 5.76 10.48 -24.42
CA ASN A 254 5.24 11.50 -23.50
C ASN A 254 6.34 12.18 -22.66
N ILE A 255 7.58 11.68 -22.63
CA ILE A 255 8.71 12.30 -21.91
C ILE A 255 9.04 13.68 -22.48
N GLY A 256 8.85 13.90 -23.79
CA GLY A 256 9.02 15.21 -24.41
C GLY A 256 8.10 16.28 -23.79
N LYS A 257 6.85 15.93 -23.48
CA LYS A 257 5.91 16.83 -22.79
C LYS A 257 6.34 17.11 -21.35
N TRP A 258 6.88 16.09 -20.67
CA TRP A 258 7.41 16.23 -19.32
C TRP A 258 8.59 17.21 -19.29
N LEU A 259 9.53 17.11 -20.24
CA LEU A 259 10.65 18.04 -20.36
C LEU A 259 10.18 19.49 -20.61
N GLN A 260 9.19 19.68 -21.48
CA GLN A 260 8.58 21.01 -21.69
C GLN A 260 7.96 21.56 -20.40
N SER A 261 7.32 20.71 -19.59
CA SER A 261 6.74 21.12 -18.31
C SER A 261 7.80 21.55 -17.28
N GLU A 262 8.97 20.88 -17.24
CA GLU A 262 10.10 21.28 -16.38
C GLU A 262 10.58 22.69 -16.71
N ASP A 263 10.69 23.02 -18.00
CA ASP A 263 11.14 24.35 -18.44
C ASP A 263 10.12 25.45 -18.10
N ILE A 264 8.83 25.12 -18.03
CA ILE A 264 7.78 26.05 -17.57
C ILE A 264 7.89 26.29 -16.05
N LEU A 265 8.11 25.23 -15.26
CA LEU A 265 8.14 25.31 -13.79
C LEU A 265 9.44 25.93 -13.23
N LYS A 266 10.52 25.96 -14.01
CA LYS A 266 11.78 26.61 -13.63
C LYS A 266 11.77 28.14 -13.76
N LYS A 267 10.72 28.71 -14.36
CA LYS A 267 10.52 30.16 -14.52
C LYS A 267 9.71 30.73 -13.37
#